data_AF-A0A410TNB3-F1
#
_entry.id   AF-A0A410TNB3-F1
#
_cell.length_a   1.000
_cell.length_b   1.000
_cell.length_c   1.000
_cell.angle_alpha   90.00
_cell.angle_beta   90.00
_cell.angle_gamma   90.00
#
_symmetry.space_group_name_H-M   'P 1'
#
loop_
_entity.id
_entity.type
_entity.pdbx_description
1 polymer ?
#
loop_
_entity_poly.entity_id
_entity_poly.type
_entity_poly.pdbx_seq_one_letter_code
_entity_poly.pdbx_strand_id
1 'polypeptide(L)'
;MSESSEEFFSLLDLTEYEAEALEELLLLGRTTAPDLAEATGIPKARIYGVLDSLAEAGYIKMISGRPKRYEPHEPAAITERVVENRRHAYERFREDVEAIEEAFVDEYAPVRDRGIDELSPTEDLFHVVDVGEPSERETRRLFREAENGVYVFSKSFGYIDAVRPAMRDAVDRDVNVNVLLLNPESLTEENQRRQAEIREMFNESFPSVAVRVSDRLLPWRGTFIDPSLSYESGQGLLMVEQEEVPNHHRQAAVTENPSFVAGMWQYFDLLWRHESVPADPSPDPTASDSAGE
;
A
#
# COMPACT_ATOMS: atom_id res chain seq x y z
N MET A 1 -24.71 -19.78 8.45
CA MET A 1 -24.09 -20.27 7.19
C MET A 1 -22.72 -20.84 7.50
N SER A 2 -21.93 -21.27 6.51
CA SER A 2 -20.48 -21.49 6.76
C SER A 2 -19.77 -20.12 6.82
N GLU A 3 -18.69 -20.02 7.59
CA GLU A 3 -17.88 -18.78 7.70
C GLU A 3 -17.43 -18.28 6.31
N SER A 4 -17.05 -19.21 5.42
CA SER A 4 -16.68 -18.89 4.03
C SER A 4 -17.83 -18.33 3.18
N SER A 5 -19.08 -18.67 3.49
CA SER A 5 -20.24 -18.14 2.78
C SER A 5 -20.57 -16.72 3.23
N GLU A 6 -20.50 -16.45 4.54
CA GLU A 6 -20.72 -15.10 5.08
C GLU A 6 -19.65 -14.13 4.57
N GLU A 7 -18.39 -14.57 4.55
CA GLU A 7 -17.29 -13.81 3.97
C GLU A 7 -17.51 -13.52 2.49
N PHE A 8 -17.92 -14.51 1.69
CA PHE A 8 -18.23 -14.27 0.29
C PHE A 8 -19.36 -13.26 0.10
N PHE A 9 -20.49 -13.41 0.81
CA PHE A 9 -21.62 -12.48 0.73
C PHE A 9 -21.26 -11.04 1.09
N SER A 10 -20.31 -10.83 2.00
CA SER A 10 -19.79 -9.51 2.34
C SER A 10 -19.01 -8.83 1.20
N LEU A 11 -18.52 -9.61 0.23
CA LEU A 11 -17.85 -9.10 -0.98
C LEU A 11 -18.85 -8.68 -2.06
N LEU A 12 -20.12 -9.12 -1.95
CA LEU A 12 -21.17 -8.67 -2.85
C LEU A 12 -21.66 -7.30 -2.37
N ASP A 13 -21.61 -6.30 -3.26
CA ASP A 13 -22.16 -4.97 -3.04
C ASP A 13 -23.70 -4.99 -3.16
N LEU A 14 -24.34 -5.75 -2.27
CA LEU A 14 -25.78 -6.00 -2.23
C LEU A 14 -26.39 -5.42 -0.95
N THR A 15 -27.63 -4.98 -1.07
CA THR A 15 -28.46 -4.66 0.10
C THR A 15 -28.84 -5.92 0.88
N GLU A 16 -29.27 -5.75 2.13
CA GLU A 16 -29.67 -6.86 3.01
C GLU A 16 -30.76 -7.75 2.36
N TYR A 17 -31.77 -7.14 1.73
CA TYR A 17 -32.81 -7.89 1.02
C TYR A 17 -32.31 -8.61 -0.23
N GLU A 18 -31.34 -8.04 -0.95
CA GLU A 18 -30.76 -8.69 -2.12
C GLU A 18 -29.88 -9.87 -1.74
N ALA A 19 -29.07 -9.73 -0.67
CA ALA A 19 -28.27 -10.82 -0.12
C ALA A 19 -29.17 -11.97 0.35
N GLU A 20 -30.21 -11.67 1.15
CA GLU A 20 -31.15 -12.66 1.68
C GLU A 20 -31.93 -13.37 0.55
N ALA A 21 -32.41 -12.60 -0.45
CA ALA A 21 -33.10 -13.19 -1.60
C ALA A 21 -32.19 -14.07 -2.46
N LEU A 22 -30.93 -13.68 -2.66
CA LEU A 22 -29.97 -14.47 -3.43
C LEU A 22 -29.57 -15.75 -2.68
N GLU A 23 -29.34 -15.67 -1.37
CA GLU A 23 -29.06 -16.83 -0.53
C GLU A 23 -30.21 -17.84 -0.60
N GLU A 24 -31.44 -17.39 -0.36
CA GLU A 24 -32.61 -18.27 -0.39
C GLU A 24 -32.85 -18.85 -1.79
N LEU A 25 -32.56 -18.09 -2.86
CA LEU A 25 -32.59 -18.61 -4.22
C LEU A 25 -31.54 -19.71 -4.46
N LEU A 26 -30.34 -19.58 -3.90
CA LEU A 26 -29.30 -20.62 -4.01
C LEU A 26 -29.68 -21.90 -3.26
N LEU A 27 -30.46 -21.79 -2.18
CA LEU A 27 -30.97 -22.93 -1.41
C LEU A 27 -32.17 -23.60 -2.09
N LEU A 28 -33.16 -22.81 -2.54
CA LEU A 28 -34.40 -23.31 -3.14
C LEU A 28 -34.27 -23.66 -4.63
N GLY A 29 -33.31 -23.04 -5.32
CA GLY A 29 -33.17 -23.07 -6.76
C GLY A 29 -34.29 -22.28 -7.47
N ARG A 30 -34.86 -22.85 -8.53
CA ARG A 30 -35.86 -22.18 -9.36
C ARG A 30 -37.20 -22.01 -8.62
N THR A 31 -37.61 -20.77 -8.37
CA THR A 31 -38.85 -20.46 -7.65
C THR A 31 -39.63 -19.28 -8.26
N THR A 32 -40.73 -18.85 -7.64
CA THR A 32 -41.51 -17.67 -8.01
C THR A 32 -41.31 -16.54 -6.99
N ALA A 33 -41.54 -15.29 -7.39
CA ALA A 33 -41.41 -14.15 -6.48
C ALA A 33 -42.34 -14.23 -5.24
N PRO A 34 -43.62 -14.66 -5.35
CA PRO A 34 -44.47 -14.87 -4.18
C PRO A 34 -43.94 -15.91 -3.20
N ASP A 35 -43.42 -17.03 -3.71
CA ASP A 35 -42.90 -18.12 -2.87
C ASP A 35 -41.60 -17.68 -2.19
N LEU A 36 -40.73 -16.97 -2.91
CA LEU A 36 -39.49 -16.43 -2.35
C LEU A 36 -39.77 -15.37 -1.27
N ALA A 37 -40.75 -14.50 -1.48
CA ALA A 37 -41.17 -13.52 -0.48
C ALA A 37 -41.73 -14.18 0.79
N GLU A 38 -42.38 -15.33 0.66
CA GLU A 38 -42.86 -16.10 1.81
C GLU A 38 -41.72 -16.80 2.56
N ALA A 39 -40.73 -17.34 1.84
CA ALA A 39 -39.56 -17.98 2.43
C ALA A 39 -38.62 -17.00 3.15
N THR A 40 -38.37 -15.84 2.56
CA THR A 40 -37.46 -14.80 3.10
C THR A 40 -38.15 -13.82 4.05
N GLY A 41 -39.48 -13.70 4.01
CA GLY A 41 -40.20 -12.64 4.72
C GLY A 41 -40.03 -11.23 4.12
N ILE A 42 -39.32 -11.09 3.00
CA ILE A 42 -39.20 -9.84 2.26
C ILE A 42 -40.60 -9.40 1.78
N PRO A 43 -41.03 -8.14 2.01
CA PRO A 43 -42.34 -7.68 1.60
C PRO A 43 -42.59 -7.90 0.10
N LYS A 44 -43.78 -8.41 -0.27
CA LYS A 44 -44.17 -8.65 -1.67
C LYS A 44 -44.08 -7.39 -2.57
N ALA A 45 -44.19 -6.20 -1.98
CA ALA A 45 -44.02 -4.93 -2.69
C ALA A 45 -42.55 -4.64 -3.07
N ARG A 46 -41.58 -5.27 -2.40
CA ARG A 46 -40.13 -5.08 -2.59
C ARG A 46 -39.48 -6.22 -3.37
N ILE A 47 -39.98 -7.45 -3.26
CA ILE A 47 -39.33 -8.64 -3.84
C ILE A 47 -39.08 -8.54 -5.34
N TYR A 48 -39.97 -7.90 -6.09
CA TYR A 48 -39.78 -7.74 -7.54
C TYR A 48 -38.61 -6.82 -7.87
N GLY A 49 -38.47 -5.69 -7.17
CA GLY A 49 -37.33 -4.79 -7.35
C GLY A 49 -36.00 -5.45 -6.97
N VAL A 50 -36.01 -6.22 -5.88
CA VAL A 50 -34.84 -7.02 -5.46
C VAL A 50 -34.44 -8.03 -6.55
N LEU A 51 -35.40 -8.75 -7.11
CA LEU A 51 -35.15 -9.72 -8.18
C LEU A 51 -34.70 -9.05 -9.48
N ASP A 52 -35.23 -7.86 -9.79
CA ASP A 52 -34.79 -7.07 -10.94
C ASP A 52 -33.33 -6.61 -10.74
N SER A 53 -32.95 -6.07 -9.57
CA SER A 53 -31.57 -5.72 -9.23
C SER A 53 -30.61 -6.92 -9.36
N LEU A 54 -31.00 -8.07 -8.79
CA LEU A 54 -30.18 -9.29 -8.85
C LEU A 54 -30.04 -9.81 -10.29
N ALA A 55 -31.05 -9.62 -11.14
CA ALA A 55 -31.00 -9.99 -12.54
C ALA A 55 -30.13 -9.01 -13.35
N GLU A 56 -30.21 -7.71 -13.08
CA GLU A 56 -29.36 -6.68 -13.68
C GLU A 56 -27.90 -6.87 -13.31
N ALA A 57 -27.61 -7.22 -12.05
CA ALA A 57 -26.29 -7.59 -11.58
C ALA A 57 -25.78 -8.93 -12.16
N GLY A 58 -26.64 -9.69 -12.84
CA GLY A 58 -26.29 -10.96 -13.49
C GLY A 58 -26.13 -12.14 -12.53
N TYR A 59 -26.67 -12.06 -11.31
CA TYR A 59 -26.62 -13.16 -10.33
C TYR A 59 -27.73 -14.18 -10.52
N ILE A 60 -28.85 -13.77 -11.12
CA ILE A 60 -29.99 -14.63 -11.39
C ILE A 60 -30.49 -14.46 -12.83
N LYS A 61 -31.22 -15.45 -13.33
CA LYS A 61 -31.94 -15.36 -14.61
C LYS A 61 -33.45 -15.37 -14.39
N MET A 62 -34.13 -14.51 -15.14
CA MET A 62 -35.58 -14.49 -15.22
C MET A 62 -36.09 -15.42 -16.31
N ILE A 63 -37.01 -16.31 -15.95
CA ILE A 63 -37.62 -17.27 -16.86
C ILE A 63 -39.06 -16.83 -17.13
N SER A 64 -39.32 -16.54 -18.40
CA SER A 64 -40.65 -16.15 -18.87
C SER A 64 -41.67 -17.26 -18.64
N GLY A 65 -42.84 -16.91 -18.10
CA GLY A 65 -43.90 -17.85 -17.78
C GLY A 65 -45.05 -17.18 -17.02
N ARG A 66 -46.12 -17.94 -16.76
CA ARG A 66 -47.23 -17.53 -15.88
C ARG A 66 -47.42 -18.59 -14.79
N PRO A 67 -46.96 -18.35 -13.55
CA PRO A 67 -46.21 -17.18 -13.09
C PRO A 67 -44.76 -17.13 -13.63
N LYS A 68 -44.14 -15.93 -13.64
CA LYS A 68 -42.70 -15.75 -13.89
C LYS A 68 -41.90 -16.52 -12.85
N ARG A 69 -40.74 -17.05 -13.25
CA ARG A 69 -39.82 -17.77 -12.36
C ARG A 69 -38.44 -17.14 -12.37
N TYR A 70 -37.72 -17.34 -11.28
CA TYR A 70 -36.39 -16.83 -11.05
C TYR A 70 -35.50 -18.00 -10.66
N GLU A 71 -34.27 -18.02 -11.16
CA GLU A 71 -33.31 -19.07 -10.89
C GLU A 71 -31.94 -18.44 -10.72
N PRO A 72 -31.18 -18.78 -9.67
CA PRO A 72 -29.82 -18.30 -9.52
C PRO A 72 -28.94 -18.88 -10.64
N HIS A 73 -27.89 -18.15 -11.00
CA HIS A 73 -26.78 -18.77 -11.73
C HIS A 73 -26.02 -19.75 -10.82
N GLU A 74 -25.21 -20.62 -11.42
CA GLU A 74 -24.38 -21.52 -10.63
C GLU A 74 -23.37 -20.72 -9.77
N PRO A 75 -23.04 -21.18 -8.56
CA PRO A 75 -22.14 -20.45 -7.66
C PRO A 75 -20.82 -20.03 -8.33
N ALA A 76 -20.22 -20.88 -9.16
CA ALA A 76 -19.01 -20.54 -9.90
C ALA A 76 -19.22 -19.34 -10.84
N ALA A 77 -20.31 -19.32 -11.62
CA ALA A 77 -20.66 -18.19 -12.48
C ALA A 77 -20.97 -16.91 -11.69
N ILE A 78 -21.56 -17.03 -10.49
CA ILE A 78 -21.77 -15.87 -9.61
C ILE A 78 -20.41 -15.33 -9.13
N THR A 79 -19.47 -16.18 -8.74
CA THR A 79 -18.14 -15.72 -8.30
C THR A 79 -17.40 -14.95 -9.40
N GLU A 80 -17.42 -15.45 -10.64
CA GLU A 80 -16.88 -14.73 -11.80
C GLU A 80 -17.61 -13.40 -12.04
N ARG A 81 -18.94 -13.39 -11.92
CA ARG A 81 -19.75 -12.19 -12.10
C ARG A 81 -19.43 -11.10 -11.06
N VAL A 82 -19.18 -11.47 -9.81
CA VAL A 82 -18.79 -10.52 -8.75
C VAL A 82 -17.51 -9.80 -9.11
N VAL A 83 -16.49 -10.52 -9.59
CA VAL A 83 -15.22 -9.93 -10.01
C VAL A 83 -15.41 -8.97 -11.18
N GLU A 84 -16.17 -9.37 -12.21
CA GLU A 84 -16.42 -8.52 -13.38
C GLU A 84 -17.25 -7.28 -13.03
N ASN A 85 -18.28 -7.42 -12.18
CA ASN A 85 -19.06 -6.28 -11.72
C ASN A 85 -18.18 -5.26 -10.96
N ARG A 86 -17.29 -5.74 -10.09
CA ARG A 86 -16.36 -4.88 -9.35
C ARG A 86 -15.37 -4.19 -10.28
N ARG A 87 -14.84 -4.91 -11.26
CA ARG A 87 -13.94 -4.36 -12.29
C ARG A 87 -14.62 -3.24 -13.08
N HIS A 88 -15.82 -3.49 -13.60
CA HIS A 88 -16.57 -2.48 -14.35
C HIS A 88 -16.94 -1.26 -13.51
N ALA A 89 -17.30 -1.45 -12.24
CA ALA A 89 -17.56 -0.35 -11.32
C ALA A 89 -16.30 0.51 -11.10
N TYR A 90 -15.14 -0.13 -10.95
CA TYR A 90 -13.85 0.56 -10.82
C TYR A 90 -13.47 1.31 -12.11
N GLU A 91 -13.63 0.69 -13.27
CA GLU A 91 -13.38 1.32 -14.57
C GLU A 91 -14.25 2.57 -14.78
N ARG A 92 -15.57 2.49 -14.49
CA ARG A 92 -16.44 3.67 -14.53
C ARG A 92 -16.04 4.75 -13.55
N PHE A 93 -15.75 4.40 -12.30
CA PHE A 93 -15.31 5.36 -11.30
C PHE A 93 -14.06 6.12 -11.77
N ARG A 94 -13.10 5.40 -12.35
CA ARG A 94 -11.90 6.00 -12.92
C ARG A 94 -12.24 6.96 -14.06
N GLU A 95 -13.09 6.55 -15.02
CA GLU A 95 -13.54 7.41 -16.12
C GLU A 95 -14.25 8.68 -15.62
N ASP A 96 -15.12 8.54 -14.61
CA ASP A 96 -15.82 9.67 -13.99
C ASP A 96 -14.84 10.65 -13.33
N VAL A 97 -13.79 10.15 -12.65
CA VAL A 97 -12.73 10.97 -12.05
C VAL A 97 -11.91 11.68 -13.13
N GLU A 98 -11.45 10.96 -14.16
CA GLU A 98 -10.68 11.53 -15.27
C GLU A 98 -11.48 12.62 -16.02
N ALA A 99 -12.80 12.44 -16.15
CA ALA A 99 -13.67 13.41 -16.81
C ALA A 99 -13.81 14.75 -16.06
N ILE A 100 -13.58 14.76 -14.75
CA ILE A 100 -13.70 15.97 -13.91
C ILE A 100 -12.35 16.47 -13.38
N GLU A 101 -11.27 15.71 -13.56
CA GLU A 101 -9.94 15.98 -12.99
C GLU A 101 -9.46 17.39 -13.33
N GLU A 102 -9.47 17.76 -14.61
CA GLU A 102 -8.97 19.07 -15.07
C GLU A 102 -9.74 20.22 -14.40
N ALA A 103 -11.08 20.17 -14.43
CA ALA A 103 -11.92 21.21 -13.82
C ALA A 103 -11.73 21.29 -12.30
N PHE A 104 -11.61 20.14 -11.63
CA PHE A 104 -11.37 20.09 -10.19
C PHE A 104 -9.98 20.64 -9.83
N VAL A 105 -8.94 20.24 -10.55
CA VAL A 105 -7.57 20.74 -10.35
C VAL A 105 -7.51 22.24 -10.62
N ASP A 106 -8.10 22.74 -11.70
CA ASP A 106 -8.12 24.18 -12.02
C ASP A 106 -8.87 25.01 -10.97
N GLU A 107 -9.93 24.46 -10.36
CA GLU A 107 -10.70 25.16 -9.33
C GLU A 107 -9.93 25.25 -8.00
N TYR A 108 -9.21 24.18 -7.61
CA TYR A 108 -8.62 24.04 -6.27
C TYR A 108 -7.10 24.19 -6.22
N ALA A 109 -6.36 24.00 -7.32
CA ALA A 109 -4.92 24.26 -7.38
C ALA A 109 -4.54 25.72 -7.06
N PRO A 110 -5.28 26.76 -7.53
CA PRO A 110 -4.98 28.15 -7.20
C PRO A 110 -5.23 28.50 -5.72
N VAL A 111 -5.95 27.66 -4.97
CA VAL A 111 -6.19 27.87 -3.53
C VAL A 111 -4.96 27.53 -2.71
N ARG A 112 -3.99 26.78 -3.25
CA ARG A 112 -2.69 26.56 -2.59
C ARG A 112 -1.90 27.85 -2.35
N ASP A 113 -2.17 28.91 -3.13
CA ASP A 113 -1.63 30.26 -2.90
C ASP A 113 -2.49 31.12 -1.95
N ARG A 114 -3.73 30.74 -1.66
CA ARG A 114 -4.62 31.48 -0.74
C ARG A 114 -4.47 30.99 0.70
N GLY A 115 -3.27 31.20 1.23
CA GLY A 115 -2.96 30.94 2.63
C GLY A 115 -1.64 31.56 3.13
N ILE A 116 -0.89 32.24 2.26
CA ILE A 116 0.46 32.74 2.61
C ILE A 116 0.51 34.28 2.72
N ASP A 117 -0.55 35.00 2.34
CA ASP A 117 -0.42 36.45 2.13
C ASP A 117 -0.65 37.34 3.36
N GLU A 118 -0.92 36.82 4.57
CA GLU A 118 -1.00 37.70 5.76
C GLU A 118 -0.35 37.21 7.08
N LEU A 119 0.13 35.96 7.22
CA LEU A 119 0.87 35.55 8.43
C LEU A 119 1.97 34.50 8.15
N SER A 120 3.22 34.98 8.06
CA SER A 120 4.52 34.28 8.08
C SER A 120 5.11 33.79 6.73
N PRO A 121 6.20 34.42 6.22
CA PRO A 121 6.94 33.98 5.05
C PRO A 121 7.93 32.86 5.40
N THR A 122 7.44 31.77 5.97
CA THR A 122 8.30 30.60 6.21
C THR A 122 7.73 29.49 5.34
N GLU A 123 8.46 29.10 4.30
CA GLU A 123 8.25 27.81 3.66
C GLU A 123 8.13 26.76 4.79
N ASP A 124 7.02 26.02 4.86
CA ASP A 124 6.83 25.00 5.88
C ASP A 124 7.96 23.98 5.75
N LEU A 125 8.96 24.11 6.62
CA LEU A 125 10.21 23.36 6.54
C LEU A 125 9.95 21.85 6.65
N PHE A 126 8.91 21.48 7.40
CA PHE A 126 8.44 20.12 7.58
C PHE A 126 6.93 20.08 7.76
N HIS A 127 6.32 18.99 7.31
CA HIS A 127 5.03 18.52 7.81
C HIS A 127 5.17 17.15 8.46
N VAL A 128 4.24 16.81 9.35
CA VAL A 128 4.34 15.62 10.19
C VAL A 128 3.31 14.58 9.76
N VAL A 129 3.75 13.33 9.66
CA VAL A 129 2.90 12.16 9.39
C VAL A 129 3.11 11.09 10.45
N ASP A 130 2.07 10.30 10.72
CA ASP A 130 2.18 9.17 11.64
C ASP A 130 2.98 8.01 11.03
N VAL A 131 3.77 7.34 11.88
CA VAL A 131 4.55 6.16 11.47
C VAL A 131 3.62 4.96 11.26
N GLY A 132 3.86 4.25 10.16
CA GLY A 132 3.00 3.20 9.62
C GLY A 132 2.57 3.54 8.20
N GLU A 133 1.35 3.18 7.82
CA GLU A 133 0.83 3.34 6.47
C GLU A 133 0.94 4.78 5.90
N PRO A 134 0.76 5.89 6.67
CA PRO A 134 1.04 7.23 6.15
C PRO A 134 2.51 7.45 5.77
N SER A 135 3.46 7.15 6.67
CA SER A 135 4.89 7.26 6.37
C SER A 135 5.36 6.31 5.25
N GLU A 136 4.75 5.13 5.13
CA GLU A 136 5.03 4.17 4.06
C GLU A 136 4.49 4.69 2.72
N ARG A 137 3.34 5.37 2.71
CA ARG A 137 2.79 6.05 1.53
C ARG A 137 3.72 7.14 1.03
N GLU A 138 4.24 7.98 1.93
CA GLU A 138 5.23 9.01 1.59
C GLU A 138 6.53 8.38 1.10
N THR A 139 6.99 7.28 1.72
CA THR A 139 8.18 6.58 1.23
C THR A 139 7.97 6.01 -0.18
N ARG A 140 6.80 5.41 -0.47
CA ARG A 140 6.43 4.97 -1.83
C ARG A 140 6.35 6.14 -2.82
N ARG A 141 5.89 7.31 -2.39
CA ARG A 141 5.87 8.54 -3.20
C ARG A 141 7.30 8.94 -3.56
N LEU A 142 8.22 9.00 -2.58
CA LEU A 142 9.63 9.31 -2.82
C LEU A 142 10.27 8.36 -3.85
N PHE A 143 10.08 7.04 -3.72
CA PHE A 143 10.59 6.09 -4.72
C PHE A 143 10.03 6.33 -6.13
N ARG A 144 8.76 6.74 -6.25
CA ARG A 144 8.13 7.04 -7.56
C ARG A 144 8.64 8.34 -8.16
N GLU A 145 8.84 9.37 -7.34
CA GLU A 145 9.30 10.70 -7.77
C GLU A 145 10.81 10.77 -8.03
N ALA A 146 11.61 9.85 -7.46
CA ALA A 146 13.05 9.85 -7.64
C ALA A 146 13.47 9.72 -9.11
N GLU A 147 14.40 10.57 -9.54
CA GLU A 147 14.94 10.63 -10.91
C GLU A 147 16.38 10.13 -11.00
N ASN A 148 17.22 10.42 -10.00
CA ASN A 148 18.67 10.14 -10.03
C ASN A 148 19.08 9.14 -8.95
N GLY A 149 18.59 9.31 -7.72
CA GLY A 149 18.97 8.41 -6.64
C GLY A 149 18.10 8.47 -5.41
N VAL A 150 18.04 7.33 -4.71
CA VAL A 150 17.36 7.13 -3.44
C VAL A 150 18.37 6.69 -2.38
N TYR A 151 18.32 7.35 -1.22
CA TYR A 151 19.24 7.13 -0.10
C TYR A 151 18.43 6.79 1.14
N VAL A 152 18.53 5.53 1.59
CA VAL A 152 17.75 4.99 2.71
C VAL A 152 18.66 4.77 3.91
N PHE A 153 18.24 5.29 5.06
CA PHE A 153 18.77 4.96 6.38
C PHE A 153 17.74 4.24 7.21
N SER A 154 18.05 3.03 7.66
CA SER A 154 17.12 2.25 8.46
C SER A 154 17.84 1.38 9.48
N LYS A 155 17.14 0.93 10.53
CA LYS A 155 17.67 -0.10 11.43
C LYS A 155 17.75 -1.45 10.70
N SER A 156 16.59 -2.08 10.52
CA SER A 156 16.45 -3.39 9.86
C SER A 156 15.73 -3.32 8.52
N PHE A 157 15.21 -2.15 8.11
CA PHE A 157 14.36 -1.98 6.93
C PHE A 157 13.06 -2.80 6.98
N GLY A 158 12.45 -2.93 8.17
CA GLY A 158 11.27 -3.78 8.38
C GLY A 158 10.02 -3.43 7.54
N TYR A 159 9.95 -2.24 6.94
CA TYR A 159 8.86 -1.76 6.07
C TYR A 159 9.08 -2.08 4.58
N ILE A 160 10.08 -2.90 4.24
CA ILE A 160 10.44 -3.21 2.86
C ILE A 160 9.26 -3.75 2.05
N ASP A 161 8.39 -4.59 2.62
CA ASP A 161 7.27 -5.19 1.90
C ASP A 161 6.28 -4.14 1.38
N ALA A 162 6.10 -3.06 2.14
CA ALA A 162 5.21 -1.97 1.80
C ALA A 162 5.77 -1.06 0.68
N VAL A 163 7.09 -1.02 0.48
CA VAL A 163 7.75 -0.13 -0.50
C VAL A 163 8.38 -0.89 -1.67
N ARG A 164 8.47 -2.22 -1.58
CA ARG A 164 9.12 -3.10 -2.58
C ARG A 164 8.63 -2.86 -4.02
N PRO A 165 7.32 -2.70 -4.31
CA PRO A 165 6.87 -2.42 -5.67
C PRO A 165 7.41 -1.09 -6.21
N ALA A 166 7.29 -0.01 -5.43
CA ALA A 166 7.77 1.31 -5.83
C ALA A 166 9.31 1.34 -5.98
N MET A 167 10.03 0.62 -5.13
CA MET A 167 11.48 0.46 -5.26
C MET A 167 11.87 -0.29 -6.54
N ARG A 168 11.10 -1.32 -6.93
CA ARG A 168 11.31 -2.02 -8.21
C ARG A 168 11.11 -1.08 -9.39
N ASP A 169 10.02 -0.31 -9.38
CA ASP A 169 9.76 0.69 -10.44
C ASP A 169 10.87 1.75 -10.53
N ALA A 170 11.50 2.12 -9.40
CA ALA A 170 12.65 3.03 -9.40
C ALA A 170 13.90 2.38 -10.00
N VAL A 171 14.21 1.14 -9.60
CA VAL A 171 15.34 0.39 -10.14
C VAL A 171 15.18 0.11 -11.63
N ASP A 172 13.98 -0.22 -12.09
CA ASP A 172 13.67 -0.45 -13.51
C ASP A 172 13.79 0.83 -14.36
N ARG A 173 13.75 2.02 -13.72
CA ARG A 173 14.05 3.33 -14.32
C ARG A 173 15.52 3.73 -14.19
N ASP A 174 16.41 2.81 -13.81
CA ASP A 174 17.84 3.04 -13.57
C ASP A 174 18.17 4.07 -12.46
N VAL A 175 17.26 4.27 -11.50
CA VAL A 175 17.50 5.13 -10.33
C VAL A 175 18.45 4.43 -9.36
N ASN A 176 19.50 5.12 -8.91
CA ASN A 176 20.50 4.55 -8.01
C ASN A 176 19.98 4.46 -6.57
N VAL A 177 19.82 3.25 -6.02
CA VAL A 177 19.32 3.05 -4.65
C VAL A 177 20.45 2.59 -3.72
N ASN A 178 20.72 3.38 -2.68
CA ASN A 178 21.72 3.10 -1.66
C ASN A 178 21.04 2.94 -0.30
N VAL A 179 21.28 1.80 0.36
CA VAL A 179 20.63 1.42 1.62
C VAL A 179 21.68 1.22 2.70
N LEU A 180 21.64 2.08 3.71
CA LEU A 180 22.50 1.98 4.89
C LEU A 180 21.68 1.47 6.09
N LEU A 181 22.07 0.29 6.57
CA LEU A 181 21.43 -0.41 7.67
C LEU A 181 22.25 -0.31 8.97
N LEU A 182 21.62 -0.47 10.12
CA LEU A 182 22.34 -0.57 11.40
C LEU A 182 23.09 -1.91 11.47
N ASN A 183 24.29 -1.93 12.07
CA ASN A 183 25.04 -3.16 12.30
C ASN A 183 24.15 -4.21 13.01
N PRO A 184 24.09 -5.47 12.50
CA PRO A 184 23.38 -6.56 13.15
C PRO A 184 23.71 -6.72 14.65
N GLU A 185 24.96 -6.49 15.06
CA GLU A 185 25.38 -6.60 16.46
C GLU A 185 24.66 -5.62 17.40
N SER A 186 24.11 -4.52 16.85
CA SER A 186 23.32 -3.53 17.59
C SER A 186 21.80 -3.77 17.51
N LEU A 187 21.36 -4.88 16.92
CA LEU A 187 19.95 -5.25 16.79
C LEU A 187 19.55 -6.33 17.79
N THR A 188 18.25 -6.40 18.11
CA THR A 188 17.66 -7.55 18.81
C THR A 188 17.73 -8.80 17.92
N GLU A 189 17.76 -10.00 18.49
CA GLU A 189 17.82 -11.26 17.73
C GLU A 189 16.73 -11.38 16.65
N GLU A 190 15.52 -10.91 16.96
CA GLU A 190 14.41 -10.86 16.00
C GLU A 190 14.72 -9.93 14.82
N ASN A 191 15.22 -8.73 15.09
CA ASN A 191 15.58 -7.77 14.05
C ASN A 191 16.82 -8.21 13.26
N GLN A 192 17.76 -8.93 13.88
CA GLN A 192 18.90 -9.53 13.19
C GLN A 192 18.43 -10.55 12.15
N ARG A 193 17.53 -11.47 12.55
CA ARG A 193 16.95 -12.46 11.62
C ARG A 193 16.21 -11.78 10.46
N ARG A 194 15.31 -10.83 10.77
CA ARG A 194 14.56 -10.10 9.75
C ARG A 194 15.48 -9.30 8.81
N GLN A 195 16.52 -8.65 9.35
CA GLN A 195 17.48 -7.92 8.51
C GLN A 195 18.28 -8.86 7.61
N ALA A 196 18.65 -10.06 8.07
CA ALA A 196 19.34 -11.06 7.26
C ALA A 196 18.47 -11.51 6.07
N GLU A 197 17.19 -11.84 6.31
CA GLU A 197 16.22 -12.17 5.25
C GLU A 197 16.08 -11.03 4.22
N ILE A 198 16.05 -9.78 4.69
CA ILE A 198 15.96 -8.61 3.82
C ILE A 198 17.21 -8.44 2.97
N ARG A 199 18.40 -8.67 3.54
CA ARG A 199 19.68 -8.60 2.81
C ARG A 199 19.78 -9.69 1.74
N GLU A 200 19.33 -10.90 2.06
CA GLU A 200 19.24 -12.00 1.09
C GLU A 200 18.29 -11.64 -0.05
N MET A 201 17.10 -11.11 0.27
CA MET A 201 16.14 -10.62 -0.73
C MET A 201 16.73 -9.53 -1.63
N PHE A 202 17.50 -8.57 -1.07
CA PHE A 202 18.20 -7.57 -1.89
C PHE A 202 19.17 -8.21 -2.89
N ASN A 203 19.97 -9.19 -2.45
CA ASN A 203 20.93 -9.87 -3.33
C ASN A 203 20.25 -10.65 -4.47
N GLU A 204 19.10 -11.28 -4.19
CA GLU A 204 18.37 -12.08 -5.19
C GLU A 204 17.52 -11.22 -6.14
N SER A 205 16.77 -10.27 -5.59
CA SER A 205 15.71 -9.55 -6.29
C SER A 205 16.10 -8.16 -6.78
N PHE A 206 17.19 -7.60 -6.23
CA PHE A 206 17.62 -6.21 -6.45
C PHE A 206 19.15 -6.08 -6.47
N PRO A 207 19.87 -6.80 -7.34
CA PRO A 207 21.34 -6.86 -7.34
C PRO A 207 22.03 -5.51 -7.64
N SER A 208 21.31 -4.54 -8.21
CA SER A 208 21.80 -3.17 -8.44
C SER A 208 21.70 -2.26 -7.22
N VAL A 209 20.95 -2.66 -6.18
CA VAL A 209 20.81 -1.89 -4.95
C VAL A 209 22.04 -2.09 -4.10
N ALA A 210 22.74 -1.00 -3.79
CA ALA A 210 23.90 -1.07 -2.91
C ALA A 210 23.43 -1.11 -1.45
N VAL A 211 23.88 -2.12 -0.70
CA VAL A 211 23.55 -2.26 0.73
C VAL A 211 24.82 -2.25 1.57
N ARG A 212 24.82 -1.44 2.62
CA ARG A 212 25.91 -1.34 3.59
C ARG A 212 25.38 -1.39 5.02
N VAL A 213 26.24 -1.78 5.96
CA VAL A 213 25.94 -1.75 7.40
C VAL A 213 26.85 -0.72 8.09
N SER A 214 26.25 0.14 8.92
CA SER A 214 26.91 1.21 9.64
C SER A 214 27.63 0.69 10.88
N ASP A 215 28.87 1.12 11.12
CA ASP A 215 29.66 0.76 12.31
C ASP A 215 29.23 1.54 13.56
N ARG A 216 28.32 2.51 13.40
CA ARG A 216 27.78 3.34 14.48
C ARG A 216 26.27 3.25 14.57
N LEU A 217 25.76 3.61 15.74
CA LEU A 217 24.33 3.87 15.95
C LEU A 217 23.86 4.96 14.99
N LEU A 218 22.67 4.76 14.44
CA LEU A 218 22.04 5.68 13.51
C LEU A 218 21.03 6.56 14.27
N PRO A 219 21.33 7.85 14.50
CA PRO A 219 20.51 8.71 15.36
C PRO A 219 19.12 9.02 14.78
N TRP A 220 18.92 8.74 13.50
CA TRP A 220 17.66 8.91 12.78
C TRP A 220 17.55 7.88 11.67
N ARG A 221 16.33 7.72 11.17
CA ARG A 221 16.00 6.91 9.99
C ARG A 221 15.36 7.82 8.96
N GLY A 222 15.46 7.45 7.70
CA GLY A 222 14.80 8.22 6.65
C GLY A 222 15.08 7.71 5.26
N THR A 223 14.36 8.29 4.31
CA THR A 223 14.55 8.10 2.88
C THR A 223 14.65 9.47 2.25
N PHE A 224 15.68 9.70 1.45
CA PHE A 224 15.92 10.94 0.74
C PHE A 224 16.11 10.67 -0.74
N ILE A 225 15.63 11.57 -1.58
CA ILE A 225 15.74 11.46 -3.04
C ILE A 225 16.36 12.71 -3.63
N ASP A 226 17.13 12.50 -4.70
CA ASP A 226 17.70 13.55 -5.56
C ASP A 226 18.30 14.76 -4.83
N PRO A 227 19.14 14.54 -3.80
CA PRO A 227 19.79 15.62 -3.08
C PRO A 227 20.75 16.37 -4.01
N SER A 228 20.65 17.70 -4.04
CA SER A 228 21.57 18.55 -4.79
C SER A 228 22.37 19.49 -3.89
N LEU A 229 23.69 19.58 -4.13
CA LEU A 229 24.57 20.57 -3.48
C LEU A 229 24.37 22.00 -3.99
N SER A 230 23.64 22.19 -5.10
CA SER A 230 23.13 23.52 -5.51
C SER A 230 21.83 23.89 -4.80
N TYR A 231 21.26 22.98 -4.00
CA TYR A 231 19.99 23.14 -3.28
C TYR A 231 18.80 23.45 -4.20
N GLU A 232 18.81 22.86 -5.41
CA GLU A 232 17.73 23.01 -6.39
C GLU A 232 16.74 21.83 -6.36
N SER A 233 17.15 20.70 -5.77
CA SER A 233 16.35 19.49 -5.68
C SER A 233 16.62 18.76 -4.35
N GLY A 234 15.63 17.99 -3.93
CA GLY A 234 15.74 17.16 -2.76
C GLY A 234 14.41 17.06 -2.03
N GLN A 235 13.98 15.83 -1.78
CA GLN A 235 12.86 15.56 -0.88
C GLN A 235 13.28 14.47 0.10
N GLY A 236 12.62 14.42 1.25
CA GLY A 236 12.89 13.36 2.20
C GLY A 236 11.84 13.19 3.27
N LEU A 237 11.86 12.00 3.84
CA LEU A 237 11.15 11.63 5.04
C LEU A 237 12.17 11.21 6.08
N LEU A 238 12.06 11.74 7.29
CA LEU A 238 12.92 11.35 8.40
C LEU A 238 12.13 11.13 9.68
N MET A 239 12.68 10.30 10.55
CA MET A 239 12.16 10.05 11.89
C MET A 239 13.32 9.94 12.86
N VAL A 240 13.15 10.55 14.03
CA VAL A 240 14.12 10.43 15.12
C VAL A 240 13.96 9.09 15.82
N GLU A 241 15.05 8.58 16.35
CA GLU A 241 15.02 7.36 17.14
C GLU A 241 14.30 7.58 18.49
N GLN A 242 13.23 6.84 18.74
CA GLN A 242 12.44 6.92 19.97
C GLN A 242 12.19 5.50 20.52
N GLU A 243 13.19 4.93 21.19
CA GLU A 243 13.14 3.52 21.64
C GLU A 243 12.00 3.23 22.62
N GLU A 244 11.59 4.21 23.42
CA GLU A 244 10.55 4.08 24.45
C GLU A 244 9.11 4.29 23.90
N VAL A 245 8.97 4.73 22.64
CA VAL A 245 7.67 5.03 22.03
C VAL A 245 7.26 3.90 21.07
N PRO A 246 6.07 3.27 21.23
CA PRO A 246 5.56 2.31 20.25
C PRO A 246 5.47 2.91 18.84
N ASN A 247 5.69 2.10 17.79
CA ASN A 247 5.73 2.60 16.40
C ASN A 247 4.48 3.41 16.01
N HIS A 248 3.28 3.02 16.46
CA HIS A 248 2.01 3.71 16.15
C HIS A 248 1.84 5.07 16.84
N HIS A 249 2.75 5.44 17.76
CA HIS A 249 2.80 6.76 18.40
C HIS A 249 3.99 7.60 17.93
N ARG A 250 4.80 7.09 16.99
CA ARG A 250 5.93 7.82 16.44
C ARG A 250 5.48 8.70 15.28
N GLN A 251 6.21 9.79 15.10
CA GLN A 251 6.00 10.74 14.03
C GLN A 251 7.20 10.77 13.09
N ALA A 252 6.93 10.94 11.80
CA ALA A 252 7.92 11.21 10.77
C ALA A 252 7.71 12.64 10.25
N ALA A 253 8.82 13.32 9.96
CA ALA A 253 8.83 14.62 9.32
C ALA A 253 9.13 14.44 7.84
N VAL A 254 8.29 15.03 6.99
CA VAL A 254 8.46 15.07 5.54
C VAL A 254 8.87 16.48 5.15
N THR A 255 9.83 16.58 4.25
CA THR A 255 10.38 17.85 3.78
C THR A 255 10.64 17.81 2.29
N GLU A 256 10.34 18.93 1.65
CA GLU A 256 10.68 19.20 0.25
C GLU A 256 11.72 20.33 0.18
N ASN A 257 12.34 20.69 1.31
CA ASN A 257 13.37 21.74 1.36
C ASN A 257 14.72 21.18 0.85
N PRO A 258 15.23 21.65 -0.31
CA PRO A 258 16.45 21.09 -0.90
C PRO A 258 17.70 21.29 -0.04
N SER A 259 17.80 22.43 0.65
CA SER A 259 18.96 22.74 1.51
C SER A 259 19.06 21.79 2.69
N PHE A 260 17.92 21.49 3.32
CA PHE A 260 17.87 20.52 4.41
C PHE A 260 18.21 19.10 3.92
N VAL A 261 17.61 18.68 2.80
CA VAL A 261 17.87 17.35 2.20
C VAL A 261 19.33 17.19 1.82
N ALA A 262 19.97 18.22 1.26
CA ALA A 262 21.39 18.22 0.95
C ALA A 262 22.27 18.10 2.21
N GLY A 263 21.88 18.72 3.33
CA GLY A 263 22.54 18.54 4.62
C GLY A 263 22.45 17.10 5.13
N MET A 264 21.26 16.50 5.06
CA MET A 264 21.03 15.12 5.48
C MET A 264 21.75 14.11 4.57
N TRP A 265 21.81 14.38 3.26
CA TRP A 265 22.57 13.57 2.33
C TRP A 265 24.08 13.67 2.58
N GLN A 266 24.62 14.83 2.94
CA GLN A 266 26.05 14.91 3.31
C GLN A 266 26.36 14.04 4.52
N TYR A 267 25.46 13.97 5.50
CA TYR A 267 25.58 13.02 6.60
C TYR A 267 25.49 11.56 6.11
N PHE A 268 24.57 11.27 5.17
CA PHE A 268 24.51 9.97 4.50
C PHE A 268 25.84 9.58 3.89
N ASP A 269 26.38 10.43 3.03
CA ASP A 269 27.56 10.18 2.24
C ASP A 269 28.79 9.96 3.13
N LEU A 270 28.89 10.70 4.25
CA LEU A 270 29.94 10.50 5.24
C LEU A 270 29.89 9.11 5.87
N LEU A 271 28.72 8.69 6.39
CA LEU A 271 28.57 7.36 6.98
C LEU A 271 28.78 6.27 5.93
N TRP A 272 28.23 6.46 4.74
CA TRP A 272 28.34 5.54 3.62
C TRP A 272 29.80 5.28 3.21
N ARG A 273 30.62 6.33 3.12
CA ARG A 273 32.02 6.20 2.66
C ARG A 273 33.00 5.82 3.75
N HIS A 274 32.76 6.24 4.99
CA HIS A 274 33.78 6.21 6.03
C HIS A 274 33.41 5.43 7.28
N GLU A 275 32.12 5.21 7.56
CA GLU A 275 31.63 4.60 8.81
C GLU A 275 30.67 3.44 8.54
N SER A 276 30.85 2.75 7.42
CA SER A 276 30.08 1.58 7.05
C SER A 276 30.90 0.62 6.20
N VAL A 277 30.49 -0.64 6.19
CA VAL A 277 31.07 -1.70 5.35
C VAL A 277 30.01 -2.30 4.42
N PRO A 278 30.39 -2.82 3.24
CA PRO A 278 29.47 -3.59 2.40
C PRO A 278 28.78 -4.67 3.22
N ALA A 279 27.47 -4.79 3.05
CA ALA A 279 26.72 -5.85 3.69
C ALA A 279 27.03 -7.17 2.96
N ASP A 280 28.02 -7.94 3.45
CA ASP A 280 28.31 -9.26 2.88
C ASP A 280 27.06 -10.15 2.87
N PRO A 281 26.91 -11.09 1.93
CA PRO A 281 25.92 -12.16 2.10
C PRO A 281 26.21 -12.85 3.43
N SER A 282 25.20 -13.01 4.30
CA SER A 282 25.37 -13.62 5.62
C SER A 282 26.14 -14.94 5.48
N PRO A 283 27.17 -15.20 6.30
CA PRO A 283 27.78 -16.52 6.33
C PRO A 283 26.69 -17.52 6.73
N ASP A 284 26.56 -18.56 5.92
CA ASP A 284 25.61 -19.65 6.13
C ASP A 284 25.75 -20.19 7.57
N PRO A 285 24.72 -20.09 8.42
CA PRO A 285 24.79 -20.56 9.80
C PRO A 285 24.97 -22.09 9.89
N THR A 286 24.87 -22.81 8.77
CA THR A 286 25.08 -24.27 8.71
C THR A 286 26.52 -24.67 8.36
N ALA A 287 27.42 -23.72 8.04
CA ALA A 287 28.78 -24.03 7.60
C ALA A 287 29.80 -24.26 8.74
N SER A 288 29.43 -24.06 10.02
CA SER A 288 30.33 -24.30 11.16
C SER A 288 30.13 -25.69 11.79
N ASP A 289 30.23 -26.76 10.99
CA ASP A 289 30.40 -28.13 11.54
C ASP A 289 30.99 -29.11 10.51
N SER A 290 32.12 -28.74 9.88
CA SER A 290 32.88 -29.69 9.05
C SER A 290 34.38 -29.38 8.95
N ALA A 291 34.99 -28.89 10.03
CA ALA A 291 36.44 -28.81 10.14
C ALA A 291 36.90 -29.31 11.53
N GLY A 292 36.61 -30.58 11.78
CA GLY A 292 37.24 -31.36 12.82
C GLY A 292 37.75 -32.67 12.22
N GLU A 293 38.99 -32.66 11.74
CA GLU A 293 39.89 -33.82 11.63
C GLU A 293 41.34 -33.36 11.86
#